data_AF-A0A482W666-F1
#
_entry.id   AF-A0A482W666-F1
#
_cell.length_a   1.000
_cell.length_b   1.000
_cell.length_c   1.000
_cell.angle_alpha   90.00
_cell.angle_beta   90.00
_cell.angle_gamma   90.00
#
_symmetry.space_group_name_H-M   'P 1'
#
loop_
_entity.id
_entity.type
_entity.pdbx_description
1 polymer ?
#
loop_
_entity_poly.entity_id
_entity_poly.type
_entity_poly.pdbx_seq_one_letter_code
_entity_poly.pdbx_strand_id
1 'polypeptide(L)'
;MATVCSNKMRELARLLIELRKCNNNDNFELMNALDPVMFNTVIECATKIGGYDPQSKSYRAPSLSAHIGTSLKQASDLLIRLILKQDSSIRCDDKEKKKRCQWTTEISSVAFKNLNENKWNKPIILPLTRDILKFKEYVTQIANKSVLALRENPNNVKEFKNLVDATLTLTILCNRKRIGDVQYTTYLQNFSSINQEECMNSLSTSEKNLTRHYKRVVTGGKDTNRWPRGDVVIRKFAKKANLEYPKEITSNKIRKQIATVMQILNLNREESEQFAHFMGHTEKTHNEFYKLPQDVYQTAKISKLLILMDKGGGEQYKGKSLNEIDIDPQLEYAESEEQEEEISTTVPVSTLR
;
A
#
# COMPACT_ATOMS: atom_id res chain seq x y z
N MET A 1 -7.38 -8.77 17.05
CA MET A 1 -8.32 -7.75 17.56
C MET A 1 -7.75 -6.94 18.71
N ALA A 2 -7.12 -7.55 19.73
CA ALA A 2 -6.56 -6.84 20.89
C ALA A 2 -5.67 -5.62 20.55
N THR A 3 -4.78 -5.74 19.55
CA THR A 3 -3.87 -4.64 19.15
C THR A 3 -4.62 -3.44 18.57
N VAL A 4 -5.70 -3.67 17.81
CA VAL A 4 -6.49 -2.60 17.20
C VAL A 4 -7.25 -1.83 18.27
N CYS A 5 -7.89 -2.55 19.21
CA CYS A 5 -8.55 -1.92 20.34
C CYS A 5 -7.55 -1.15 21.21
N SER A 6 -6.39 -1.73 21.50
CA SER A 6 -5.32 -1.08 22.27
C SER A 6 -4.82 0.21 21.60
N ASN A 7 -4.68 0.23 20.27
CA ASN A 7 -4.28 1.45 19.56
C ASN A 7 -5.33 2.54 19.68
N LYS A 8 -6.61 2.22 19.42
CA LYS A 8 -7.71 3.20 19.53
C LYS A 8 -7.87 3.75 20.95
N MET A 9 -7.78 2.87 21.96
CA MET A 9 -7.82 3.30 23.36
C MET A 9 -6.66 4.23 23.69
N ARG A 10 -5.44 3.96 23.20
CA ARG A 10 -4.28 4.85 23.39
C ARG A 10 -4.44 6.19 22.68
N GLU A 11 -4.98 6.20 21.47
CA GLU A 11 -5.26 7.44 20.71
C GLU A 11 -6.27 8.32 21.46
N LEU A 12 -7.40 7.74 21.90
CA LEU A 12 -8.43 8.46 22.65
C LEU A 12 -7.97 8.86 24.05
N ALA A 13 -7.16 8.04 24.73
CA ALA A 13 -6.60 8.38 26.03
C ALA A 13 -5.65 9.57 25.94
N ARG A 14 -4.81 9.65 24.89
CA ARG A 14 -3.97 10.84 24.64
C ARG A 14 -4.80 12.10 24.48
N LEU A 15 -5.91 12.00 23.73
CA LEU A 15 -6.84 13.11 23.57
C LEU A 15 -7.47 13.52 24.91
N LEU A 16 -7.94 12.55 25.68
CA LEU A 16 -8.58 12.80 26.97
C LEU A 16 -7.62 13.47 27.96
N ILE A 17 -6.35 13.06 27.99
CA ILE A 17 -5.33 13.67 28.84
C ILE A 17 -5.12 15.14 28.48
N GLU A 18 -5.03 15.50 27.20
CA GLU A 18 -4.89 16.90 26.80
C GLU A 18 -6.17 17.71 27.04
N LEU A 19 -7.35 17.13 26.83
CA LEU A 19 -8.63 17.79 27.14
C LEU A 19 -8.76 18.12 28.64
N ARG A 20 -8.36 17.21 29.53
CA ARG A 20 -8.35 17.45 30.97
C ARG A 20 -7.45 18.62 31.35
N LYS A 21 -6.29 18.74 30.70
CA LYS A 21 -5.36 19.86 30.89
C LYS A 21 -5.94 21.18 30.37
N CYS A 22 -6.52 21.20 29.17
CA CYS A 22 -7.08 22.42 28.59
C CYS A 22 -8.30 22.93 29.36
N ASN A 23 -9.09 22.02 29.95
CA ASN A 23 -10.30 22.35 30.70
C ASN A 23 -10.06 22.51 32.21
N ASN A 24 -8.84 22.30 32.72
CA ASN A 24 -8.53 22.24 34.16
C ASN A 24 -9.51 21.37 34.96
N ASN A 25 -9.93 20.25 34.38
CA ASN A 25 -10.92 19.35 34.98
C ASN A 25 -10.47 17.90 34.86
N ASP A 26 -9.96 17.33 35.95
CA ASP A 26 -9.48 15.94 36.00
C ASP A 26 -10.60 14.90 35.85
N ASN A 27 -11.84 15.28 36.18
CA ASN A 27 -13.04 14.45 36.05
C ASN A 27 -13.68 14.54 34.66
N PHE A 28 -13.03 15.21 33.69
CA PHE A 28 -13.56 15.27 32.32
C PHE A 28 -13.62 13.86 31.71
N GLU A 29 -14.82 13.49 31.22
CA GLU A 29 -15.06 12.22 30.56
C GLU A 29 -15.03 12.38 29.04
N LEU A 30 -14.70 11.29 28.33
CA LEU A 30 -14.68 11.31 26.87
C LEU A 30 -16.05 11.62 26.26
N MET A 31 -17.14 11.30 26.95
CA MET A 31 -18.50 11.62 26.49
C MET A 31 -18.76 13.13 26.40
N ASN A 32 -18.10 13.93 27.23
CA ASN A 32 -18.18 15.40 27.18
C ASN A 32 -17.48 15.94 25.92
N ALA A 33 -16.44 15.27 25.44
CA ALA A 33 -15.74 15.64 24.19
C ALA A 33 -16.60 15.44 22.93
N LEU A 34 -17.70 14.69 23.02
CA LEU A 34 -18.61 14.41 21.91
C LEU A 34 -19.72 15.46 21.79
N ASP A 35 -19.75 16.44 22.69
CA ASP A 35 -20.65 17.59 22.61
C ASP A 35 -20.23 18.54 21.47
N PRO A 36 -21.14 18.95 20.57
CA PRO A 36 -20.84 19.93 19.53
C PRO A 36 -20.25 21.24 20.04
N VAL A 37 -20.59 21.67 21.26
CA VAL A 37 -20.06 22.91 21.87
C VAL A 37 -18.55 22.78 22.13
N MET A 38 -18.09 21.59 22.49
CA MET A 38 -16.68 21.30 22.78
C MET A 38 -15.83 21.09 21.52
N PHE A 39 -16.43 21.12 20.33
CA PHE A 39 -15.76 20.74 19.09
C PHE A 39 -14.47 21.53 18.82
N ASN A 40 -14.50 22.85 19.01
CA ASN A 40 -13.33 23.70 18.78
C ASN A 40 -12.17 23.36 19.72
N THR A 41 -12.48 23.13 21.01
CA THR A 41 -11.48 22.70 22.01
C THR A 41 -10.91 21.34 21.67
N VAL A 42 -11.73 20.40 21.17
CA VAL A 42 -11.27 19.08 20.75
C VAL A 42 -10.35 19.18 19.53
N ILE A 43 -10.64 20.06 18.57
CA ILE A 43 -9.76 20.34 17.44
C ILE A 43 -8.41 20.88 17.92
N GLU A 44 -8.42 21.89 18.80
CA GLU A 44 -7.19 22.48 19.36
C GLU A 44 -6.33 21.45 20.12
N CYS A 45 -6.96 20.60 20.93
CA CYS A 45 -6.26 19.53 21.63
C CYS A 45 -5.67 18.51 20.64
N ALA A 46 -6.43 18.14 19.60
CA ALA A 46 -5.98 17.20 18.59
C ALA A 46 -4.86 17.75 17.71
N THR A 47 -4.89 19.05 17.37
CA THR A 47 -3.82 19.71 16.60
C THR A 47 -2.52 19.74 17.40
N LYS A 48 -2.60 20.04 18.70
CA LYS A 48 -1.47 19.98 19.63
C LYS A 48 -0.88 18.57 19.77
N ILE A 49 -1.71 17.54 19.91
CA ILE A 49 -1.26 16.13 19.97
C ILE A 49 -0.59 15.71 18.65
N GLY A 50 -1.14 16.16 17.53
CA GLY A 50 -0.57 15.96 16.21
C GLY A 50 0.78 16.67 16.00
N GLY A 51 1.11 17.62 16.87
CA GLY A 51 2.28 18.49 16.74
C GLY A 51 2.19 19.33 15.48
N TYR A 52 1.07 20.04 15.29
CA TYR A 52 0.92 20.99 14.20
C TYR A 52 1.86 22.18 14.38
N ASP A 53 2.65 22.48 13.35
CA ASP A 53 3.47 23.68 13.29
C ASP A 53 2.81 24.71 12.35
N PRO A 54 2.40 25.89 12.87
CA PRO A 54 1.81 26.95 12.06
C PRO A 54 2.75 27.51 10.98
N GLN A 55 4.07 27.45 11.17
CA GLN A 55 5.03 28.00 10.21
C GLN A 55 5.17 27.09 8.99
N SER A 56 5.39 25.80 9.21
CA SER A 56 5.48 24.80 8.15
C SER A 56 4.12 24.37 7.58
N LYS A 57 3.01 24.72 8.26
CA LYS A 57 1.65 24.23 8.00
C LYS A 57 1.60 22.69 7.91
N SER A 58 2.35 22.02 8.78
CA SER A 58 2.48 20.57 8.77
C SER A 58 2.39 19.94 10.15
N TYR A 59 1.95 18.68 10.18
CA TYR A 59 1.92 17.88 11.39
C TYR A 59 3.20 17.08 11.56
N ARG A 60 3.75 17.07 12.78
CA ARG A 60 4.82 16.13 13.16
C ARG A 60 4.36 14.68 13.12
N ALA A 61 3.11 14.41 13.52
CA ALA A 61 2.52 13.07 13.53
C ALA A 61 1.20 13.03 12.74
N PRO A 62 1.22 13.18 11.40
CA PRO A 62 0.00 13.30 10.60
C PRO A 62 -0.95 12.10 10.73
N SER A 63 -0.42 10.87 10.83
CA SER A 63 -1.27 9.66 11.00
C SER A 63 -2.07 9.71 12.28
N LEU A 64 -1.49 10.18 13.38
CA LEU A 64 -2.17 10.27 14.67
C LEU A 64 -3.32 11.27 14.58
N SER A 65 -3.08 12.45 13.99
CA SER A 65 -4.10 13.49 13.79
C SER A 65 -5.29 12.98 12.98
N ALA A 66 -5.04 12.24 11.88
CA ALA A 66 -6.10 11.64 11.07
C ALA A 66 -6.86 10.51 11.81
N HIS A 67 -6.15 9.71 12.61
CA HIS A 67 -6.75 8.60 13.34
C HIS A 67 -7.64 9.06 14.50
N ILE A 68 -7.29 10.12 15.22
CA ILE A 68 -8.09 10.65 16.34
C ILE A 68 -9.52 10.92 15.89
N GLY A 69 -9.73 11.58 14.74
CA GLY A 69 -11.07 11.83 14.22
C GLY A 69 -11.83 10.57 13.84
N THR A 70 -11.12 9.57 13.31
CA THR A 70 -11.72 8.26 12.98
C THR A 70 -12.15 7.52 14.25
N SER A 71 -11.32 7.57 15.29
CA SER A 71 -11.58 6.95 16.59
C SER A 71 -12.71 7.66 17.34
N LEU A 72 -12.77 9.00 17.31
CA LEU A 72 -13.87 9.79 17.87
C LEU A 72 -15.20 9.53 17.16
N LYS A 73 -15.18 9.46 15.83
CA LYS A 73 -16.35 9.11 15.02
C LYS A 73 -16.90 7.73 15.39
N GLN A 74 -16.02 6.75 15.60
CA GLN A 74 -16.44 5.43 16.06
C GLN A 74 -16.99 5.45 17.49
N ALA A 75 -16.40 6.24 18.40
CA ALA A 75 -16.92 6.42 19.75
C ALA A 75 -18.32 7.06 19.73
N SER A 76 -18.53 8.08 18.89
CA SER A 76 -19.84 8.72 18.66
C SER A 76 -20.86 7.72 18.09
N ASP A 77 -20.49 6.95 17.06
CA ASP A 77 -21.37 5.94 16.47
C ASP A 77 -21.73 4.85 17.51
N LEU A 78 -20.81 4.49 18.42
CA LEU A 78 -21.07 3.55 19.51
C LEU A 78 -22.00 4.14 20.58
N LEU A 79 -21.79 5.39 20.99
CA LEU A 79 -22.65 6.10 21.93
C LEU A 79 -24.09 6.16 21.42
N ILE A 80 -24.27 6.54 20.15
CA ILE A 80 -25.59 6.56 19.50
C ILE A 80 -26.25 5.17 19.55
N ARG A 81 -25.51 4.10 19.26
CA ARG A 81 -26.04 2.73 19.34
C ARG A 81 -26.47 2.33 20.75
N LEU A 82 -25.74 2.75 21.77
CA LEU A 82 -26.08 2.43 23.17
C LEU A 82 -27.31 3.22 23.64
N ILE A 83 -27.44 4.49 23.22
CA ILE A 83 -28.65 5.30 23.44
C ILE A 83 -29.86 4.66 22.77
N LEU A 84 -29.74 4.23 21.51
CA LEU A 84 -30.83 3.55 20.79
C LEU A 84 -31.24 2.22 21.43
N LYS A 85 -30.33 1.57 22.16
CA LYS A 85 -30.60 0.33 22.90
C LYS A 85 -31.17 0.56 24.30
N GLN A 86 -31.34 1.82 24.73
CA GLN A 86 -31.82 2.20 26.07
C GLN A 86 -31.01 1.54 27.19
N ASP A 87 -29.69 1.49 27.02
CA ASP A 87 -28.80 0.91 28.03
C ASP A 87 -28.81 1.76 29.31
N SER A 88 -29.07 1.13 30.46
CA SER A 88 -29.12 1.76 31.78
C SER A 88 -27.85 2.52 32.17
N SER A 89 -26.74 2.23 31.48
CA SER A 89 -25.42 2.82 31.73
C SER A 89 -25.25 4.25 31.18
N ILE A 90 -26.22 4.78 30.40
CA ILE A 90 -26.09 6.06 29.69
C ILE A 90 -27.24 7.01 30.03
N ARG A 91 -26.92 8.14 30.66
CA ARG A 91 -27.86 9.23 30.99
C ARG A 91 -27.80 10.36 29.94
N CYS A 92 -28.03 10.04 28.67
CA CYS A 92 -27.96 11.04 27.60
C CYS A 92 -29.26 11.04 26.79
N ASP A 93 -30.10 12.06 26.99
CA ASP A 93 -31.37 12.25 26.27
C ASP A 93 -31.21 12.90 24.89
N ASP A 94 -30.04 13.48 24.61
CA ASP A 94 -29.83 14.25 23.38
C ASP A 94 -29.62 13.37 22.14
N LYS A 95 -30.67 13.29 21.33
CA LYS A 95 -30.71 12.64 20.01
C LYS A 95 -29.96 13.41 18.91
N GLU A 96 -29.39 14.58 19.21
CA GLU A 96 -28.81 15.50 18.21
C GLU A 96 -27.27 15.59 18.18
N LYS A 97 -26.54 14.60 18.69
CA LYS A 97 -25.06 14.61 18.58
C LYS A 97 -24.60 14.14 17.20
N LYS A 98 -24.79 14.99 16.18
CA LYS A 98 -24.28 14.74 14.82
C LYS A 98 -23.56 15.97 14.27
N LYS A 99 -22.22 15.97 14.32
CA LYS A 99 -21.43 16.81 13.41
C LYS A 99 -20.19 16.06 12.94
N ARG A 100 -20.26 15.55 11.71
CA ARG A 100 -19.19 14.82 11.02
C ARG A 100 -18.43 15.68 10.00
N CYS A 101 -18.72 16.98 9.89
CA CYS A 101 -18.41 17.73 8.66
C CYS A 101 -17.23 18.71 8.75
N GLN A 102 -16.66 19.02 9.92
CA GLN A 102 -15.52 19.97 10.00
C GLN A 102 -14.17 19.29 10.24
N TRP A 103 -14.13 18.13 10.92
CA TRP A 103 -12.87 17.44 11.21
C TRP A 103 -12.03 17.15 9.96
N THR A 104 -12.71 16.77 8.86
CA THR A 104 -12.05 16.46 7.59
C THR A 104 -11.31 17.68 7.05
N THR A 105 -11.93 18.86 7.11
CA THR A 105 -11.36 20.10 6.60
C THR A 105 -10.25 20.62 7.51
N GLU A 106 -10.46 20.58 8.83
CA GLU A 106 -9.55 21.18 9.81
C GLU A 106 -8.26 20.36 10.05
N ILE A 107 -8.38 19.04 10.10
CA ILE A 107 -7.26 18.17 10.52
C ILE A 107 -6.91 17.17 9.44
N SER A 108 -7.89 16.38 8.97
CA SER A 108 -7.58 15.24 8.11
C SER A 108 -7.02 15.63 6.75
N SER A 109 -7.50 16.72 6.13
CA SER A 109 -7.04 17.20 4.82
C SER A 109 -5.53 17.49 4.82
N VAL A 110 -5.07 18.30 5.78
CA VAL A 110 -3.67 18.68 5.97
C VAL A 110 -2.85 17.46 6.40
N ALA A 111 -3.38 16.63 7.30
CA ALA A 111 -2.71 15.40 7.70
C ALA A 111 -2.50 14.43 6.52
N PHE A 112 -3.50 14.23 5.67
CA PHE A 112 -3.38 13.38 4.48
C PHE A 112 -2.44 13.98 3.44
N LYS A 113 -2.45 15.30 3.26
CA LYS A 113 -1.46 16.01 2.43
C LYS A 113 -0.03 15.72 2.92
N ASN A 114 0.26 15.92 4.21
CA ASN A 114 1.58 15.63 4.76
C ASN A 114 1.95 14.14 4.64
N LEU A 115 0.98 13.22 4.81
CA LEU A 115 1.24 11.79 4.59
C LEU A 115 1.62 11.48 3.14
N ASN A 116 1.02 12.18 2.17
CA ASN A 116 1.36 11.98 0.76
C ASN A 116 2.71 12.62 0.42
N GLU A 117 3.00 13.83 0.90
CA GLU A 117 4.31 14.47 0.76
C GLU A 117 5.43 13.63 1.38
N ASN A 118 5.20 13.06 2.57
CA ASN A 118 6.15 12.16 3.21
C ASN A 118 6.41 10.88 2.41
N LYS A 119 5.41 10.38 1.65
CA LYS A 119 5.59 9.25 0.74
C LYS A 119 6.43 9.65 -0.48
N TRP A 120 6.27 10.87 -0.98
CA TRP A 120 7.09 11.38 -2.10
C TRP A 120 8.55 11.53 -1.70
N ASN A 121 8.82 12.07 -0.52
CA ASN A 121 10.19 12.25 -0.01
C ASN A 121 10.92 10.92 0.26
N LYS A 122 10.20 9.81 0.42
CA LYS A 122 10.74 8.47 0.69
C LYS A 122 10.01 7.42 -0.15
N PRO A 123 10.30 7.36 -1.47
CA PRO A 123 9.65 6.39 -2.34
C PRO A 123 9.98 4.97 -1.90
N ILE A 124 9.03 4.06 -2.12
CA ILE A 124 9.20 2.65 -1.78
C ILE A 124 10.14 2.02 -2.81
N ILE A 125 11.33 1.66 -2.37
CA ILE A 125 12.26 0.84 -3.17
C ILE A 125 11.72 -0.58 -3.24
N LEU A 126 11.73 -1.15 -4.45
CA LEU A 126 11.35 -2.54 -4.70
C LEU A 126 12.60 -3.40 -4.83
N PRO A 127 12.57 -4.66 -4.36
CA PRO A 127 13.69 -5.57 -4.47
C PRO A 127 14.00 -5.87 -5.94
N LEU A 128 15.28 -5.98 -6.26
CA LEU A 128 15.71 -6.34 -7.60
C LEU A 128 15.38 -7.81 -7.90
N THR A 129 14.97 -8.12 -9.13
CA THR A 129 14.74 -9.50 -9.58
C THR A 129 15.97 -10.37 -9.36
N ARG A 130 17.18 -9.84 -9.62
CA ARG A 130 18.46 -10.54 -9.35
C ARG A 130 18.63 -10.96 -7.89
N ASP A 131 18.28 -10.07 -6.95
CA ASP A 131 18.40 -10.34 -5.52
C ASP A 131 17.35 -11.36 -5.07
N ILE A 132 16.14 -11.31 -5.64
CA ILE A 132 15.10 -12.31 -5.36
C ILE A 132 15.54 -13.71 -5.82
N LEU A 133 16.20 -13.82 -6.98
CA LEU A 133 16.72 -15.09 -7.49
C LEU A 133 17.84 -15.64 -6.61
N LYS A 134 18.87 -14.83 -6.32
CA LYS A 134 19.95 -15.18 -5.39
C LYS A 134 19.41 -15.59 -4.01
N PHE A 135 18.40 -14.87 -3.51
CA PHE A 135 17.74 -15.20 -2.26
C PHE A 135 17.03 -16.57 -2.31
N LYS A 136 16.31 -16.86 -3.40
CA LYS A 136 15.66 -18.16 -3.60
C LYS A 136 16.68 -19.30 -3.66
N GLU A 137 17.78 -19.11 -4.38
CA GLU A 137 18.88 -20.09 -4.47
C GLU A 137 19.46 -20.38 -3.09
N TYR A 138 19.81 -19.34 -2.34
CA TYR A 138 20.33 -19.47 -0.98
C TYR A 138 19.39 -20.24 -0.05
N VAL A 139 18.09 -19.93 -0.07
CA VAL A 139 17.10 -20.63 0.78
C VAL A 139 16.94 -22.10 0.33
N THR A 140 17.00 -22.36 -0.97
CA THR A 140 16.93 -23.72 -1.53
C THR A 140 18.14 -24.55 -1.09
N GLN A 141 19.34 -23.96 -1.08
CA GLN A 141 20.55 -24.60 -0.58
C GLN A 141 20.42 -24.97 0.91
N ILE A 142 19.87 -24.07 1.74
CA ILE A 142 19.60 -24.37 3.16
C ILE A 142 18.62 -25.53 3.29
N ALA A 143 17.53 -25.52 2.52
CA ALA A 143 16.53 -26.60 2.56
C ALA A 143 17.18 -27.95 2.22
N ASN A 144 17.93 -28.02 1.11
CA ASN A 144 18.61 -29.24 0.68
C ASN A 144 19.64 -29.72 1.71
N LYS A 145 20.46 -28.82 2.25
CA LYS A 145 21.42 -29.16 3.32
C LYS A 145 20.72 -29.71 4.56
N SER A 146 19.61 -29.09 4.97
CA SER A 146 18.85 -29.51 6.15
C SER A 146 18.22 -30.89 5.93
N VAL A 147 17.69 -31.16 4.72
CA VAL A 147 17.15 -32.49 4.36
C VAL A 147 18.23 -33.56 4.43
N LEU A 148 19.42 -33.31 3.87
CA LEU A 148 20.54 -34.26 3.91
C LEU A 148 20.96 -34.56 5.36
N ALA A 149 21.13 -33.53 6.19
CA ALA A 149 21.50 -33.70 7.59
C ALA A 149 20.43 -34.44 8.42
N LEU A 150 19.14 -34.26 8.11
CA LEU A 150 18.04 -34.97 8.78
C LEU A 150 17.90 -36.43 8.33
N ARG A 151 18.35 -36.77 7.11
CA ARG A 151 18.43 -38.17 6.66
C ARG A 151 19.49 -38.95 7.43
N GLU A 152 20.60 -38.30 7.78
CA GLU A 152 21.68 -38.89 8.58
C GLU A 152 21.31 -38.92 10.09
N ASN A 153 20.74 -37.83 10.61
CA ASN A 153 20.32 -37.72 12.00
C ASN A 153 18.89 -37.15 12.12
N PRO A 154 17.86 -38.02 12.17
CA PRO A 154 16.46 -37.60 12.24
C PRO A 154 16.10 -36.75 13.46
N ASN A 155 16.85 -36.86 14.56
CA ASN A 155 16.58 -36.16 15.81
C ASN A 155 17.23 -34.76 15.88
N ASN A 156 17.83 -34.27 14.78
CA ASN A 156 18.46 -32.96 14.75
C ASN A 156 17.42 -31.81 14.68
N VAL A 157 16.99 -31.35 15.86
CA VAL A 157 15.99 -30.27 16.02
C VAL A 157 16.39 -28.98 15.29
N LYS A 158 17.70 -28.66 15.24
CA LYS A 158 18.19 -27.43 14.61
C LYS A 158 17.98 -27.47 13.09
N GLU A 159 18.34 -28.57 12.45
CA GLU A 159 18.16 -28.72 11.00
C GLU A 159 16.68 -28.90 10.64
N PHE A 160 15.88 -29.54 11.50
CA PHE A 160 14.43 -29.55 11.33
C PHE A 160 13.85 -28.13 11.32
N LYS A 161 14.26 -27.28 12.26
CA LYS A 161 13.83 -25.88 12.30
C LYS A 161 14.29 -25.08 11.07
N ASN A 162 15.54 -25.29 10.61
CA ASN A 162 16.03 -24.66 9.39
C ASN A 162 15.22 -25.09 8.17
N LEU A 163 14.86 -26.38 8.07
CA LEU A 163 14.02 -26.89 7.00
C LEU A 163 12.62 -26.28 7.03
N VAL A 164 11.99 -26.18 8.19
CA VAL A 164 10.68 -25.52 8.35
C VAL A 164 10.76 -24.04 7.95
N ASP A 165 11.77 -23.31 8.44
CA ASP A 165 12.02 -21.91 8.09
C ASP A 165 12.20 -21.74 6.57
N ALA A 166 12.99 -22.62 5.94
CA ALA A 166 13.29 -22.60 4.51
C ALA A 166 12.05 -22.93 3.67
N THR A 167 11.31 -23.98 4.01
CA THR A 167 10.08 -24.38 3.34
C THR A 167 9.00 -23.30 3.43
N LEU A 168 8.84 -22.66 4.59
CA LEU A 168 7.92 -21.53 4.74
C LEU A 168 8.33 -20.38 3.82
N THR A 169 9.63 -20.05 3.80
CA THR A 169 10.16 -18.97 2.94
C THR A 169 9.97 -19.28 1.46
N LEU A 170 10.29 -20.50 1.00
CA LEU A 170 10.13 -20.92 -0.38
C LEU A 170 8.66 -20.94 -0.80
N THR A 171 7.75 -21.37 0.08
CA THR A 171 6.30 -21.33 -0.18
C THR A 171 5.80 -19.89 -0.33
N ILE A 172 6.27 -18.97 0.52
CA ILE A 172 5.95 -17.54 0.40
C ILE A 172 6.53 -16.96 -0.89
N LEU A 173 7.76 -17.34 -1.26
CA LEU A 173 8.39 -16.89 -2.50
C LEU A 173 7.67 -17.41 -3.74
N CYS A 174 7.21 -18.67 -3.72
CA CYS A 174 6.50 -19.30 -4.83
C CYS A 174 5.12 -18.68 -5.05
N ASN A 175 4.32 -18.55 -3.99
CA ASN A 175 2.94 -18.08 -4.10
C ASN A 175 2.81 -16.55 -4.15
N ARG A 176 3.81 -15.82 -3.66
CA ARG A 176 3.78 -14.35 -3.48
C ARG A 176 2.52 -13.83 -2.74
N LYS A 177 1.83 -14.71 -2.02
CA LYS A 177 0.65 -14.38 -1.22
C LYS A 177 1.02 -13.59 0.03
N ARG A 178 0.02 -13.01 0.71
CA ARG A 178 0.28 -12.32 1.98
C ARG A 178 0.81 -13.35 2.96
N ILE A 179 1.75 -12.94 3.78
CA ILE A 179 2.45 -13.86 4.68
C ILE A 179 1.51 -14.60 5.63
N GLY A 180 0.47 -13.92 6.12
CA GLY A 180 -0.54 -14.54 6.97
C GLY A 180 -1.39 -15.57 6.25
N ASP A 181 -1.55 -15.48 4.93
CA ASP A 181 -2.34 -16.45 4.16
C ASP A 181 -1.54 -17.74 3.90
N VAL A 182 -0.21 -17.71 4.06
CA VAL A 182 0.68 -18.86 3.90
C VAL A 182 1.08 -19.45 5.25
N GLN A 183 1.42 -18.59 6.22
CA GLN A 183 1.89 -18.99 7.54
C GLN A 183 0.83 -19.76 8.33
N TYR A 184 -0.45 -19.41 8.18
CA TYR A 184 -1.56 -20.04 8.90
C TYR A 184 -2.30 -21.09 8.05
N THR A 185 -1.71 -21.52 6.93
CA THR A 185 -2.31 -22.54 6.08
C THR A 185 -2.40 -23.86 6.81
N THR A 186 -3.62 -24.30 7.11
CA THR A 186 -3.89 -25.68 7.50
C THR A 186 -3.99 -26.52 6.23
N TYR A 187 -3.13 -27.53 6.10
CA TYR A 187 -3.27 -28.54 5.06
C TYR A 187 -4.37 -29.51 5.48
N LEU A 188 -5.62 -29.14 5.19
CA LEU A 188 -6.72 -30.08 5.14
C LEU A 188 -6.52 -30.91 3.86
N GLN A 189 -6.62 -32.22 3.97
CA GLN A 189 -6.32 -33.23 2.94
C GLN A 189 -6.61 -32.79 1.51
N ASN A 190 -5.82 -33.31 0.55
CA ASN A 190 -5.98 -33.16 -0.89
C ASN A 190 -7.46 -33.09 -1.28
N PHE A 191 -7.99 -31.87 -1.47
CA PHE A 191 -9.15 -31.70 -2.30
C PHE A 191 -8.68 -32.02 -3.70
N SER A 192 -8.87 -33.28 -4.11
CA SER A 192 -8.85 -33.64 -5.51
C SER A 192 -10.01 -32.86 -6.14
N SER A 193 -9.71 -31.65 -6.64
CA SER A 193 -10.61 -30.97 -7.55
C SER A 193 -10.95 -31.99 -8.64
N ILE A 194 -12.22 -32.37 -8.74
CA ILE A 194 -12.69 -33.14 -9.89
C ILE A 194 -12.54 -32.18 -11.06
N ASN A 195 -11.43 -32.28 -11.78
CA ASN A 195 -11.21 -31.45 -12.96
C ASN A 195 -12.15 -31.95 -14.04
N GLN A 196 -13.13 -31.14 -14.42
CA GLN A 196 -13.98 -31.45 -15.58
C GLN A 196 -13.09 -31.59 -16.82
N GLU A 197 -13.34 -32.63 -17.61
CA GLU A 197 -12.52 -33.00 -18.77
C GLU A 197 -12.50 -31.87 -19.82
N GLU A 198 -13.62 -31.18 -20.00
CA GLU A 198 -13.78 -30.01 -20.87
C GLU A 198 -12.82 -28.87 -20.47
N CYS A 199 -12.64 -28.62 -19.16
CA CYS A 199 -11.70 -27.63 -18.67
C CYS A 199 -10.24 -28.04 -18.91
N MET A 200 -9.92 -29.33 -18.89
CA MET A 200 -8.58 -29.80 -19.22
C MET A 200 -8.33 -29.72 -20.73
N ASN A 201 -9.36 -29.93 -21.55
CA ASN A 201 -9.25 -29.89 -23.02
C ASN A 201 -9.04 -28.47 -23.56
N SER A 202 -9.56 -27.44 -22.89
CA SER A 202 -9.34 -26.04 -23.26
C SER A 202 -7.93 -25.52 -22.96
N LEU A 203 -7.15 -26.22 -22.12
CA LEU A 203 -5.78 -25.84 -21.78
C LEU A 203 -4.79 -26.23 -22.88
N SER A 204 -3.79 -25.38 -23.09
CA SER A 204 -2.61 -25.66 -23.92
C SER A 204 -1.77 -26.81 -23.34
N THR A 205 -0.89 -27.39 -24.16
CA THR A 205 0.04 -28.46 -23.73
C THR A 205 0.91 -28.03 -22.56
N SER A 206 1.39 -26.78 -22.57
CA SER A 206 2.19 -26.22 -21.49
C SER A 206 1.38 -26.10 -20.19
N GLU A 207 0.14 -25.63 -20.26
CA GLU A 207 -0.75 -25.51 -19.10
C GLU A 207 -1.15 -26.88 -18.53
N LYS A 208 -1.42 -27.87 -19.40
CA LYS A 208 -1.66 -29.26 -18.98
C LYS A 208 -0.49 -29.85 -18.21
N ASN A 209 0.75 -29.52 -18.59
CA ASN A 209 1.92 -29.94 -17.84
C ASN A 209 2.02 -29.20 -16.50
N LEU A 210 1.70 -27.91 -16.47
CA LEU A 210 1.72 -27.13 -15.22
C LEU A 210 0.67 -27.63 -14.21
N THR A 211 -0.54 -27.99 -14.64
CA THR A 211 -1.58 -28.51 -13.73
C THR A 211 -1.24 -29.87 -13.12
N ARG A 212 -0.34 -30.66 -13.76
CA ARG A 212 0.20 -31.90 -13.18
C ARG A 212 1.17 -31.63 -12.03
N HIS A 213 1.96 -30.56 -12.13
CA HIS A 213 3.00 -30.23 -11.15
C HIS A 213 2.52 -29.28 -10.04
N TYR A 214 1.60 -28.37 -10.34
CA TYR A 214 1.10 -27.38 -9.40
C TYR A 214 -0.34 -27.71 -8.98
N LYS A 215 -0.55 -27.87 -7.68
CA LYS A 215 -1.89 -28.07 -7.10
C LYS A 215 -2.31 -26.85 -6.30
N ARG A 216 -3.58 -26.48 -6.45
CA ARG A 216 -4.21 -25.44 -5.63
C ARG A 216 -4.50 -25.99 -4.23
N VAL A 217 -3.90 -25.39 -3.21
CA VAL A 217 -4.23 -25.67 -1.82
C VAL A 217 -5.30 -24.67 -1.36
N VAL A 218 -6.44 -25.18 -0.89
CA VAL A 218 -7.50 -24.37 -0.29
C VAL A 218 -7.29 -24.34 1.22
N THR A 219 -7.25 -23.13 1.79
CA THR A 219 -6.97 -22.92 3.22
C THR A 219 -8.29 -22.72 3.98
N GLY A 220 -8.50 -23.46 5.07
CA GLY A 220 -9.73 -23.39 5.89
C GLY A 220 -9.84 -22.18 6.84
N GLY A 221 -8.95 -21.20 6.75
CA GLY A 221 -8.90 -20.03 7.65
C GLY A 221 -7.54 -19.86 8.32
N LYS A 222 -7.46 -18.93 9.28
CA LYS A 222 -6.23 -18.64 10.03
C LYS A 222 -6.25 -19.43 11.34
N ASP A 223 -5.43 -20.47 11.43
CA ASP A 223 -5.15 -21.11 12.72
C ASP A 223 -4.45 -20.12 13.67
N THR A 224 -4.74 -20.23 14.97
CA THR A 224 -4.17 -19.38 16.04
C THR A 224 -2.82 -19.88 16.55
N ASN A 225 -2.39 -21.07 16.11
CA ASN A 225 -1.11 -21.66 16.50
C ASN A 225 0.07 -20.84 15.96
N ARG A 226 0.93 -20.39 16.89
CA ARG A 226 2.08 -19.54 16.60
C ARG A 226 3.29 -20.39 16.21
N TRP A 227 3.36 -20.78 14.95
CA TRP A 227 4.57 -21.34 14.32
C TRP A 227 5.10 -20.39 13.23
N PRO A 228 6.39 -20.51 12.84
CA PRO A 228 7.34 -19.40 12.81
C PRO A 228 6.86 -18.16 12.05
N ARG A 229 7.18 -16.98 12.60
CA ARG A 229 6.87 -15.69 11.99
C ARG A 229 7.64 -15.54 10.68
N GLY A 230 6.96 -15.73 9.56
CA GLY A 230 7.62 -15.75 8.25
C GLY A 230 8.38 -14.45 7.94
N ASP A 231 7.94 -13.31 8.48
CA ASP A 231 8.59 -12.02 8.26
C ASP A 231 9.94 -11.95 8.95
N VAL A 232 10.06 -12.57 10.13
CA VAL A 232 11.32 -12.70 10.88
C VAL A 232 12.26 -13.66 10.15
N VAL A 233 11.74 -14.77 9.64
CA VAL A 233 12.53 -15.79 8.92
C VAL A 233 13.09 -15.22 7.62
N ILE A 234 12.27 -14.55 6.81
CA ILE A 234 12.72 -13.91 5.57
C ILE A 234 13.83 -12.90 5.87
N ARG A 235 13.67 -12.03 6.88
CA ARG A 235 14.72 -11.07 7.27
C ARG A 235 16.01 -11.76 7.75
N LYS A 236 15.89 -12.85 8.50
CA LYS A 236 17.04 -13.66 8.96
C LYS A 236 17.81 -14.24 7.77
N PHE A 237 17.13 -14.82 6.80
CA PHE A 237 17.80 -15.36 5.61
C PHE A 237 18.32 -14.27 4.68
N ALA A 238 17.58 -13.17 4.48
CA ALA A 238 18.01 -12.08 3.62
C ALA A 238 19.34 -11.45 4.09
N LYS A 239 19.52 -11.31 5.41
CA LYS A 239 20.78 -10.83 6.00
C LYS A 239 21.97 -11.77 5.81
N LYS A 240 21.71 -13.08 5.67
CA LYS A 240 22.75 -14.09 5.49
C LYS A 240 23.02 -14.40 4.02
N ALA A 241 22.05 -14.13 3.15
CA ALA A 241 22.24 -14.17 1.72
C ALA A 241 23.14 -13.00 1.30
N ASN A 242 24.10 -13.26 0.41
CA ASN A 242 24.99 -12.24 -0.13
C ASN A 242 24.25 -11.41 -1.21
N LEU A 243 23.35 -10.55 -0.74
CA LEU A 243 22.48 -9.71 -1.59
C LEU A 243 23.00 -8.28 -1.62
N GLU A 244 22.69 -7.57 -2.69
CA GLU A 244 23.06 -6.16 -2.83
C GLU A 244 22.19 -5.27 -1.93
N TYR A 245 20.89 -5.54 -1.88
CA TYR A 245 19.95 -4.83 -1.03
C TYR A 245 19.17 -5.76 -0.07
N PRO A 246 19.80 -6.35 0.96
CA PRO A 246 19.16 -7.27 1.89
C PRO A 246 17.93 -6.70 2.62
N LYS A 247 17.92 -5.38 2.87
CA LYS A 247 16.82 -4.67 3.56
C LYS A 247 15.54 -4.60 2.72
N GLU A 248 15.66 -4.77 1.41
CA GLU A 248 14.54 -4.70 0.46
C GLU A 248 13.82 -6.05 0.31
N ILE A 249 14.48 -7.15 0.67
CA ILE A 249 13.88 -8.49 0.70
C ILE A 249 12.99 -8.64 1.93
N THR A 250 11.74 -8.23 1.76
CA THR A 250 10.65 -8.47 2.72
C THR A 250 9.43 -9.03 1.99
N SER A 251 8.60 -9.81 2.68
CA SER A 251 7.40 -10.40 2.05
C SER A 251 6.51 -9.34 1.38
N ASN A 252 6.29 -8.19 2.03
CA ASN A 252 5.51 -7.10 1.46
C ASN A 252 6.15 -6.49 0.22
N LYS A 253 7.46 -6.22 0.24
CA LYS A 253 8.15 -5.61 -0.92
C LYS A 253 8.31 -6.58 -2.09
N ILE A 254 8.56 -7.86 -1.82
CA ILE A 254 8.59 -8.92 -2.85
C ILE A 254 7.22 -9.10 -3.50
N ARG A 255 6.14 -9.04 -2.70
CA ARG A 255 4.77 -9.05 -3.21
C ARG A 255 4.46 -7.80 -4.04
N LYS A 256 4.97 -6.64 -3.65
CA LYS A 256 4.87 -5.41 -4.45
C LYS A 256 5.61 -5.52 -5.77
N GLN A 257 6.82 -6.05 -5.75
CA GLN A 257 7.63 -6.24 -6.94
C GLN A 257 6.92 -7.09 -8.01
N ILE A 258 6.30 -8.22 -7.65
CA ILE A 258 5.61 -9.04 -8.65
C ILE A 258 4.38 -8.34 -9.23
N ALA A 259 3.60 -7.63 -8.40
CA ALA A 259 2.46 -6.85 -8.87
C ALA A 259 2.91 -5.73 -9.82
N THR A 260 4.02 -5.07 -9.48
CA THR A 260 4.66 -4.07 -10.33
C THR A 260 5.12 -4.64 -11.67
N VAL A 261 5.75 -5.82 -11.68
CA VAL A 261 6.13 -6.50 -12.94
C VAL A 261 4.91 -6.89 -13.76
N MET A 262 3.83 -7.35 -13.13
CA MET A 262 2.60 -7.73 -13.84
C MET A 262 1.91 -6.54 -14.52
N GLN A 263 2.04 -5.33 -13.97
CA GLN A 263 1.57 -4.12 -14.65
C GLN A 263 2.33 -3.83 -15.94
N ILE A 264 3.60 -4.22 -16.02
CA ILE A 264 4.42 -4.07 -17.23
C ILE A 264 4.00 -5.06 -18.32
N LEU A 265 3.45 -6.22 -17.92
CA LEU A 265 3.09 -7.32 -18.82
C LEU A 265 1.81 -7.09 -19.64
N ASN A 266 1.27 -5.86 -19.67
CA ASN A 266 0.11 -5.44 -20.47
C ASN A 266 -1.06 -6.44 -20.46
N LEU A 267 -1.36 -6.98 -19.28
CA LEU A 267 -2.45 -7.95 -19.08
C LEU A 267 -3.80 -7.31 -19.42
N ASN A 268 -4.69 -8.11 -19.99
CA ASN A 268 -6.08 -7.68 -20.17
C ASN A 268 -6.81 -7.61 -18.81
N ARG A 269 -8.03 -7.06 -18.82
CA ARG A 269 -8.80 -6.86 -17.59
C ARG A 269 -9.09 -8.17 -16.85
N GLU A 270 -9.45 -9.22 -17.57
CA GLU A 270 -9.80 -10.52 -17.00
C GLU A 270 -8.57 -11.18 -16.35
N GLU A 271 -7.41 -11.14 -17.02
CA GLU A 271 -6.13 -11.63 -16.51
C GLU A 271 -5.69 -10.85 -15.25
N SER A 272 -5.86 -9.53 -15.26
CA SER A 272 -5.58 -8.67 -14.11
C SER A 272 -6.50 -8.98 -12.92
N GLU A 273 -7.80 -9.18 -13.16
CA GLU A 273 -8.77 -9.58 -12.13
C GLU A 273 -8.44 -10.96 -11.54
N GLN A 274 -8.12 -11.94 -12.40
CA GLN A 274 -7.70 -13.29 -11.98
C GLN A 274 -6.43 -13.23 -11.14
N PHE A 275 -5.43 -12.45 -11.56
CA PHE A 275 -4.19 -12.26 -10.81
C PHE A 275 -4.44 -11.56 -9.47
N ALA A 276 -5.28 -10.53 -9.44
CA ALA A 276 -5.64 -9.83 -8.22
C ALA A 276 -6.33 -10.76 -7.21
N HIS A 277 -7.27 -11.57 -7.69
CA HIS A 277 -7.93 -12.59 -6.88
C HIS A 277 -6.94 -13.63 -6.36
N PHE A 278 -6.02 -14.11 -7.21
CA PHE A 278 -4.95 -15.02 -6.79
C PHE A 278 -4.08 -14.40 -5.68
N MET A 279 -3.74 -13.12 -5.79
CA MET A 279 -3.00 -12.43 -4.73
C MET A 279 -3.83 -12.25 -3.45
N GLY A 280 -5.17 -12.30 -3.51
CA GLY A 280 -6.06 -12.16 -2.35
C GLY A 280 -6.53 -10.73 -2.10
N HIS A 281 -6.67 -9.91 -3.14
CA HIS A 281 -7.22 -8.56 -3.05
C HIS A 281 -8.07 -8.24 -4.28
N THR A 282 -8.88 -7.18 -4.20
CA THR A 282 -9.65 -6.71 -5.35
C THR A 282 -8.75 -6.05 -6.39
N GLU A 283 -9.18 -6.05 -7.65
CA GLU A 283 -8.52 -5.35 -8.75
C GLU A 283 -8.34 -3.85 -8.43
N LYS A 284 -9.35 -3.21 -7.83
CA LYS A 284 -9.24 -1.82 -7.35
C LYS A 284 -8.10 -1.64 -6.34
N THR A 285 -7.99 -2.54 -5.37
CA THR A 285 -6.87 -2.54 -4.41
C THR A 285 -5.54 -2.77 -5.12
N HIS A 286 -5.52 -3.60 -6.16
CA HIS A 286 -4.34 -3.85 -6.97
C HIS A 286 -3.87 -2.57 -7.70
N ASN A 287 -4.81 -1.87 -8.34
CA ASN A 287 -4.54 -0.64 -9.07
C ASN A 287 -4.17 0.52 -8.15
N GLU A 288 -4.71 0.61 -6.93
CA GLU A 288 -4.38 1.70 -5.99
C GLU A 288 -3.04 1.47 -5.25
N PHE A 289 -2.70 0.23 -4.89
CA PHE A 289 -1.52 -0.06 -4.03
C PHE A 289 -0.25 -0.43 -4.80
N TYR A 290 -0.36 -0.85 -6.06
CA TYR A 290 0.76 -1.35 -6.84
C TYR A 290 1.02 -0.60 -8.14
N LYS A 291 0.21 0.43 -8.46
CA LYS A 291 0.60 1.45 -9.45
C LYS A 291 2.04 1.84 -9.11
N LEU A 292 2.95 1.51 -10.02
CA LEU A 292 4.30 2.09 -10.04
C LEU A 292 4.20 3.60 -9.75
N PRO A 293 5.28 4.25 -9.31
CA PRO A 293 5.57 5.56 -9.86
C PRO A 293 5.72 5.32 -11.37
N GLN A 294 4.56 5.38 -12.05
CA GLN A 294 4.49 5.29 -13.48
C GLN A 294 5.30 6.43 -14.09
N ASP A 295 5.72 7.43 -13.32
CA ASP A 295 6.65 8.52 -13.65
C ASP A 295 7.54 8.18 -14.84
N VAL A 296 8.49 7.26 -14.83
CA VAL A 296 9.35 7.13 -16.03
C VAL A 296 8.57 6.73 -17.31
N TYR A 297 7.65 5.78 -17.23
CA TYR A 297 6.88 5.30 -18.40
C TYR A 297 5.74 6.24 -18.81
N GLN A 298 5.00 6.77 -17.84
CA GLN A 298 3.94 7.76 -18.03
C GLN A 298 4.53 9.12 -18.37
N THR A 299 5.57 9.59 -17.70
CA THR A 299 6.31 10.80 -18.09
C THR A 299 6.82 10.62 -19.51
N ALA A 300 7.49 9.53 -19.89
CA ALA A 300 7.89 9.36 -21.29
C ALA A 300 6.70 9.43 -22.27
N LYS A 301 5.60 8.72 -21.97
CA LYS A 301 4.40 8.71 -22.82
C LYS A 301 3.62 10.03 -22.86
N ILE A 302 3.51 10.71 -21.72
CA ILE A 302 2.82 11.98 -21.56
C ILE A 302 3.69 13.10 -22.11
N SER A 303 5.00 13.11 -21.85
CA SER A 303 5.97 14.03 -22.47
C SER A 303 5.92 13.93 -23.98
N LYS A 304 5.85 12.72 -24.54
CA LYS A 304 5.63 12.49 -25.97
C LYS A 304 4.35 13.18 -26.48
N LEU A 305 3.24 13.02 -25.76
CA LEU A 305 1.96 13.65 -26.11
C LEU A 305 2.02 15.19 -25.96
N LEU A 306 2.66 15.70 -24.91
CA LEU A 306 2.81 17.13 -24.66
C LEU A 306 3.67 17.80 -25.74
N ILE A 307 4.81 17.20 -26.10
CA ILE A 307 5.67 17.67 -27.21
C ILE A 307 4.91 17.67 -28.54
N LEU A 308 4.09 16.64 -28.77
CA LEU A 308 3.27 16.54 -29.98
C LEU A 308 2.18 17.62 -30.04
N MET A 309 1.57 17.95 -28.90
CA MET A 309 0.59 19.02 -28.76
C MET A 309 1.23 20.40 -28.97
N ASP A 310 2.40 20.65 -28.38
CA ASP A 310 3.13 21.91 -28.52
C ASP A 310 3.58 22.16 -29.97
N LYS A 311 3.89 21.10 -30.74
CA LYS A 311 4.27 21.19 -32.16
C LYS A 311 3.08 21.22 -33.13
N GLY A 312 1.84 21.27 -32.63
CA GLY A 312 0.63 21.30 -33.46
C GLY A 312 0.34 20.00 -34.24
N GLY A 313 1.09 18.93 -33.98
CA GLY A 313 1.02 17.64 -34.70
C GLY A 313 -0.02 16.67 -34.13
N GLY A 314 -0.94 17.12 -33.27
CA GLY A 314 -1.90 16.22 -32.61
C GLY A 314 -2.93 15.59 -33.56
N GLU A 315 -3.28 16.27 -34.65
CA GLU A 315 -4.38 15.87 -35.53
C GLU A 315 -4.06 14.62 -36.37
N GLN A 316 -2.79 14.45 -36.79
CA GLN A 316 -2.28 13.28 -37.53
C GLN A 316 -2.27 11.96 -36.73
N TYR A 317 -2.50 12.03 -35.42
CA TYR A 317 -2.61 10.86 -34.54
C TYR A 317 -4.01 10.66 -33.95
N LYS A 318 -5.03 11.33 -34.51
CA LYS A 318 -6.43 11.15 -34.10
C LYS A 318 -6.85 9.68 -34.26
N GLY A 319 -7.32 9.07 -33.17
CA GLY A 319 -7.77 7.68 -33.14
C GLY A 319 -6.67 6.62 -33.00
N LYS A 320 -5.39 7.02 -32.93
CA LYS A 320 -4.26 6.10 -32.68
C LYS A 320 -4.03 5.91 -31.18
N SER A 321 -3.52 4.74 -30.80
CA SER A 321 -3.13 4.47 -29.41
C SER A 321 -1.78 5.13 -29.07
N LEU A 322 -1.52 5.42 -27.80
CA LEU A 322 -0.24 6.02 -27.36
C LEU A 322 1.01 5.20 -27.73
N ASN A 323 0.85 3.90 -28.03
CA ASN A 323 1.94 3.04 -28.46
C ASN A 323 2.25 3.17 -29.96
N GLU A 324 1.33 3.74 -30.74
CA GLU A 324 1.41 3.89 -32.22
C GLU A 324 1.91 5.27 -32.64
N ILE A 325 2.05 6.19 -31.69
CA ILE A 325 2.68 7.48 -31.91
C ILE A 325 4.17 7.20 -31.87
N ASP A 326 4.92 7.51 -32.93
CA ASP A 326 6.38 7.54 -32.91
C ASP A 326 6.86 8.98 -33.11
N ILE A 327 7.78 9.43 -32.25
CA ILE A 327 8.37 10.76 -32.33
C ILE A 327 9.87 10.55 -32.47
N ASP A 328 10.46 11.20 -33.46
CA ASP A 328 11.89 11.14 -33.72
C ASP A 328 12.70 11.56 -32.47
N PRO A 329 13.62 10.72 -31.95
CA PRO A 329 14.49 11.04 -30.83
C PRO A 329 15.35 12.31 -31.05
N GLN A 330 15.56 12.73 -32.29
CA GLN A 330 16.37 13.92 -32.62
C GLN A 330 15.57 15.24 -32.59
N LEU A 331 14.24 15.19 -32.38
CA LEU A 331 13.40 16.38 -32.25
C LEU A 331 13.35 16.95 -30.82
N GLU A 332 14.15 16.38 -29.89
CA GLU A 332 14.35 16.85 -28.52
C GLU A 332 15.57 17.79 -28.45
N TYR A 333 15.43 18.85 -27.66
CA TYR A 333 16.36 19.97 -27.45
C TYR A 333 16.40 21.00 -28.60
N ALA A 334 15.30 21.72 -28.80
CA ALA A 334 15.44 23.07 -29.33
C ALA A 334 16.15 23.91 -28.25
N GLU A 335 17.47 24.00 -28.32
CA GLU A 335 18.18 25.13 -27.71
C GLU A 335 17.56 26.41 -28.29
N SER A 336 17.09 27.28 -27.40
CA SER A 336 16.59 28.59 -27.75
C SER A 336 17.74 29.41 -28.34
N GLU A 337 17.86 29.44 -29.67
CA GLU A 337 18.64 30.47 -30.33
C GLU A 337 17.88 31.80 -30.17
N GLU A 338 18.35 32.64 -29.24
CA GLU A 338 17.99 34.04 -29.16
C GLU A 338 18.48 34.75 -30.43
N GLN A 339 17.56 35.21 -31.28
CA GLN A 339 17.87 36.21 -32.31
C GLN A 339 17.39 37.57 -31.81
N GLU A 340 18.33 38.40 -31.36
CA GLU A 340 18.13 39.83 -31.19
C GLU A 340 18.02 40.47 -32.59
N GLU A 341 16.82 40.88 -32.99
CA GLU A 341 16.65 41.81 -34.12
C GLU A 341 16.51 43.25 -33.59
N GLU A 342 17.51 44.07 -33.90
CA GLU A 342 17.52 45.53 -33.70
C GLU A 342 16.39 46.21 -34.49
N ILE A 343 15.46 46.87 -33.79
CA ILE A 343 14.43 47.70 -34.42
C ILE A 343 14.97 49.13 -34.60
N SER A 344 15.37 49.45 -35.83
CA SER A 344 15.59 50.83 -36.29
C SER A 344 14.26 51.57 -36.41
N THR A 345 14.02 52.57 -35.56
CA THR A 345 12.85 53.45 -35.62
C THR A 345 13.13 54.69 -36.46
N THR A 346 12.42 54.83 -37.59
CA THR A 346 12.23 56.13 -38.25
C THR A 346 10.73 56.39 -38.39
N VAL A 347 10.22 57.36 -37.64
CA VAL A 347 8.83 57.84 -37.71
C VAL A 347 8.79 59.12 -38.57
N PRO A 348 7.90 59.26 -39.56
CA PRO A 348 7.60 60.56 -40.14
C PRO A 348 6.50 61.26 -39.33
N VAL A 349 6.77 62.52 -39.00
CA VAL A 349 5.86 63.46 -38.34
C VAL A 349 4.90 64.07 -39.37
N SER A 350 3.60 63.99 -39.12
CA SER A 350 2.60 64.99 -39.58
C SER A 350 1.38 64.97 -38.64
N THR A 351 1.22 65.92 -37.71
CA THR A 351 0.78 67.33 -37.81
C THR A 351 -0.74 67.50 -37.84
N LEU A 352 -1.27 68.02 -36.71
CA LEU A 352 -2.46 68.88 -36.49
C LEU A 352 -3.82 68.32 -36.93
N ARG A 353 -4.87 68.36 -36.10
CA ARG A 353 -5.35 69.52 -35.34
C ARG A 353 -6.32 69.10 -34.24
#